data_AF-A0A966R922-F1
#
_entry.id   AF-A0A966R922-F1
#
_cell.length_a   1.000
_cell.length_b   1.000
_cell.length_c   1.000
_cell.angle_alpha   90.00
_cell.angle_beta   90.00
_cell.angle_gamma   90.00
#
_symmetry.space_group_name_H-M   'P 1'
#
loop_
_entity.id
_entity.type
_entity.pdbx_description
1 polymer ?
#
loop_
_entity_poly.entity_id
_entity_poly.type
_entity_poly.pdbx_seq_one_letter_code
_entity_poly.pdbx_strand_id
1 'polypeptide(L)'
;MGFTVKQREQTMNAAITEFKSWEQLTVLEQMQSQYWDMYKDAYGVRPRGIDTSDWTEADFEREFEVLGQTIDANINEREAAERDSVVKFEARVTELVRIGAKDRETALRWIMDSSGAGGDWEYFCFLNGLPYRYFAAK
;
A
#
# COMPACT_ATOMS: atom_id res chain seq x y z
N MET A 1 -44.97 15.22 32.92
CA MET A 1 -44.62 13.82 33.26
C MET A 1 -43.11 13.68 33.06
N GLY A 2 -42.34 13.67 34.15
CA GLY A 2 -40.88 13.81 34.09
C GLY A 2 -40.20 12.50 33.70
N PHE A 3 -39.30 12.56 32.73
CA PHE A 3 -38.40 11.45 32.42
C PHE A 3 -37.53 11.13 33.65
N THR A 4 -37.48 9.85 34.02
CA THR A 4 -36.66 9.38 35.15
C THR A 4 -35.17 9.53 34.81
N VAL A 5 -34.31 9.71 35.83
CA VAL A 5 -32.85 9.89 35.66
C VAL A 5 -32.24 8.75 34.84
N LYS A 6 -32.69 7.50 35.07
CA LYS A 6 -32.26 6.34 34.28
C LYS A 6 -32.65 6.42 32.80
N GLN A 7 -33.84 6.94 32.48
CA GLN A 7 -34.26 7.12 31.09
C GLN A 7 -33.47 8.23 30.39
N ARG A 8 -33.05 9.28 31.12
CA ARG A 8 -32.14 10.31 30.58
C ARG A 8 -30.72 9.80 30.38
N GLU A 9 -30.20 8.99 31.31
CA GLU A 9 -28.89 8.35 31.17
C GLU A 9 -28.87 7.36 30.00
N GLN A 10 -29.95 6.61 29.79
CA GLN A 10 -30.06 5.64 28.71
C GLN A 10 -30.20 6.31 27.33
N THR A 11 -30.90 7.45 27.23
CA THR A 11 -30.94 8.25 25.99
C THR A 11 -29.63 8.97 25.70
N MET A 12 -28.92 9.43 26.74
CA MET A 12 -27.60 10.06 26.59
C MET A 12 -26.54 9.02 26.15
N ASN A 13 -26.59 7.80 26.68
CA ASN A 13 -25.71 6.70 26.27
C ASN A 13 -26.03 6.15 24.86
N ALA A 14 -27.31 6.17 24.45
CA ALA A 14 -27.70 5.78 23.10
C ALA A 14 -27.18 6.78 22.05
N ALA A 15 -27.22 8.08 22.34
CA ALA A 15 -26.70 9.13 21.45
C ALA A 15 -25.15 9.08 21.28
N ILE A 16 -24.43 8.53 22.25
CA ILE A 16 -22.96 8.37 22.20
C ILE A 16 -22.56 7.17 21.30
N THR A 17 -23.51 6.30 20.92
CA THR A 17 -23.23 5.04 20.20
C THR A 17 -23.69 5.07 18.73
N GLU A 18 -23.98 6.25 18.17
CA GLU A 18 -24.37 6.38 16.77
C GLU A 18 -23.15 6.71 15.91
N PHE A 19 -22.73 5.77 15.06
CA PHE A 19 -21.60 5.95 14.15
C PHE A 19 -21.96 7.03 13.11
N LYS A 20 -21.26 8.17 13.13
CA LYS A 20 -21.42 9.23 12.13
C LYS A 20 -21.00 8.69 10.75
N SER A 21 -21.81 8.93 9.73
CA SER A 21 -21.37 8.72 8.35
C SER A 21 -20.33 9.77 7.95
N TRP A 22 -19.59 9.53 6.87
CA TRP A 22 -18.56 10.45 6.37
C TRP A 22 -19.07 11.89 6.21
N GLU A 23 -20.24 12.05 5.60
CA GLU A 23 -20.89 13.35 5.36
C GLU A 23 -21.34 14.07 6.64
N GLN A 24 -21.43 13.35 7.77
CA GLN A 24 -21.78 13.91 9.07
C GLN A 24 -20.56 14.27 9.91
N LEU A 25 -19.36 13.87 9.48
CA LEU A 25 -18.11 14.28 10.10
C LEU A 25 -17.81 15.74 9.78
N THR A 26 -17.30 16.47 10.76
CA THR A 26 -16.66 17.77 10.53
C THR A 26 -15.41 17.60 9.67
N VAL A 27 -14.97 18.68 9.03
CA VAL A 27 -13.74 18.70 8.22
C VAL A 27 -12.55 18.16 9.03
N LEU A 28 -12.41 18.58 10.28
CA LEU A 28 -11.32 18.16 11.16
C LEU A 28 -11.37 16.66 11.50
N GLU A 29 -12.57 16.09 11.73
CA GLU A 29 -12.74 14.64 11.93
C GLU A 29 -12.42 13.84 10.64
N GLN A 30 -12.75 14.38 9.47
CA GLN A 30 -12.39 13.77 8.17
C GLN A 30 -10.87 13.80 7.96
N MET A 31 -10.22 14.93 8.24
CA MET A 31 -8.76 15.08 8.15
C MET A 31 -8.03 14.15 9.13
N GLN A 32 -8.52 14.00 10.35
CA GLN A 32 -7.98 13.03 11.30
C GLN A 32 -8.05 11.58 10.76
N SER A 33 -9.17 11.22 10.14
CA SER A 33 -9.33 9.90 9.51
C SER A 33 -8.37 9.70 8.34
N GLN A 34 -8.27 10.71 7.46
CA GLN A 34 -7.38 10.72 6.31
C GLN A 34 -5.90 10.64 6.72
N TYR A 35 -5.51 11.33 7.79
CA TYR A 35 -4.15 11.26 8.34
C TYR A 35 -3.71 9.83 8.63
N TRP A 36 -4.58 9.03 9.24
CA TRP A 36 -4.23 7.65 9.56
C TRP A 36 -4.09 6.77 8.32
N ASP A 37 -4.90 7.01 7.29
CA ASP A 37 -4.79 6.30 6.01
C ASP A 37 -3.48 6.66 5.31
N MET A 38 -3.20 7.96 5.16
CA MET A 38 -1.96 8.43 4.55
C MET A 38 -0.71 8.00 5.31
N TYR A 39 -0.74 8.02 6.64
CA TYR A 39 0.38 7.55 7.45
C TYR A 39 0.63 6.05 7.22
N LYS A 40 -0.44 5.24 7.11
CA LYS A 40 -0.31 3.82 6.79
C LYS A 40 0.25 3.61 5.39
N ASP A 41 -0.13 4.41 4.41
CA ASP A 41 0.40 4.32 3.06
C ASP A 41 1.87 4.73 2.98
N ALA A 42 2.28 5.73 3.78
CA ALA A 42 3.66 6.19 3.87
C ALA A 42 4.58 5.19 4.61
N TYR A 43 4.13 4.60 5.71
CA TYR A 43 4.99 3.84 6.63
C TYR A 43 4.58 2.37 6.84
N GLY A 44 3.52 1.90 6.19
CA GLY A 44 3.02 0.53 6.29
C GLY A 44 2.28 0.20 7.59
N VAL A 45 2.25 1.11 8.56
CA VAL A 45 1.63 0.91 9.88
C VAL A 45 0.76 2.09 10.26
N ARG A 46 -0.32 1.85 11.00
CA ARG A 46 -1.09 2.95 11.61
C ARG A 46 -0.28 3.51 12.79
N PRO A 47 -0.20 4.84 12.95
CA PRO A 47 0.51 5.43 14.06
C PRO A 47 -0.12 5.02 15.39
N ARG A 48 0.72 4.74 16.40
CA ARG A 48 0.28 4.44 17.76
C ARG A 48 0.77 5.55 18.68
N GLY A 49 -0.12 6.09 19.52
CA GLY A 49 0.24 7.09 20.53
C GLY A 49 0.40 8.52 20.01
N ILE A 50 -0.01 8.81 18.77
CA ILE A 50 -0.12 10.19 18.28
C ILE A 50 -1.49 10.72 18.68
N ASP A 51 -1.49 11.74 19.54
CA ASP A 51 -2.69 12.50 19.87
C ASP A 51 -2.83 13.67 18.89
N THR A 52 -3.94 13.66 18.15
CA THR A 52 -4.28 14.70 17.16
C THR A 52 -5.46 15.55 17.62
N SER A 53 -5.92 15.39 18.86
CA SER A 53 -7.08 16.09 19.40
C SER A 53 -6.91 17.61 19.45
N ASP A 54 -5.66 18.08 19.58
CA ASP A 54 -5.30 19.50 19.64
C ASP A 54 -4.87 20.08 18.28
N TRP A 55 -4.90 19.28 17.22
CA TRP A 55 -4.44 19.72 15.90
C TRP A 55 -5.48 20.60 15.21
N THR A 56 -5.00 21.63 14.53
CA THR A 56 -5.82 22.46 13.63
C THR A 56 -5.83 21.89 12.22
N GLU A 57 -6.74 22.37 11.36
CA GLU A 57 -6.75 22.02 9.93
C GLU A 57 -5.39 22.31 9.26
N ALA A 58 -4.75 23.42 9.60
CA ALA A 58 -3.44 23.79 9.09
C ALA A 58 -2.31 22.85 9.58
N ASP A 59 -2.45 22.22 10.75
CA ASP A 59 -1.50 21.21 11.21
C ASP A 59 -1.63 19.92 10.38
N PHE A 60 -2.87 19.51 10.08
CA PHE A 60 -3.13 18.38 9.20
C PHE A 60 -2.64 18.63 7.77
N GLU A 61 -2.87 19.82 7.20
CA GLU A 61 -2.39 20.15 5.84
C GLU A 61 -0.87 20.04 5.72
N ARG A 62 -0.13 20.56 6.71
CA ARG A 62 1.34 20.45 6.74
C ARG A 62 1.80 18.99 6.81
N GLU A 63 1.13 18.19 7.64
CA GLU A 63 1.46 16.78 7.78
C GLU A 63 1.10 15.99 6.51
N PHE A 64 -0.01 16.31 5.84
CA PHE A 64 -0.38 15.71 4.56
C PHE A 64 0.64 16.00 3.46
N GLU A 65 1.23 17.20 3.43
CA GLU A 65 2.29 17.52 2.49
C GLU A 65 3.50 16.60 2.69
N VAL A 66 3.95 16.43 3.94
CA VAL A 66 5.08 15.56 4.29
C VAL A 66 4.77 14.10 3.96
N LEU A 67 3.58 13.62 4.33
CA LEU A 67 3.15 12.25 4.03
C LEU A 67 3.02 12.01 2.53
N GLY A 68 2.47 12.97 1.78
CA GLY A 68 2.37 12.92 0.33
C GLY A 68 3.73 12.78 -0.35
N GLN A 69 4.70 13.62 0.04
CA GLN A 69 6.08 13.51 -0.46
C GLN A 69 6.71 12.15 -0.16
N THR A 70 6.45 11.60 1.04
CA THR A 70 6.96 10.28 1.44
C THR A 70 6.33 9.17 0.61
N ILE A 71 5.03 9.22 0.38
CA ILE A 71 4.30 8.26 -0.47
C ILE A 71 4.83 8.32 -1.90
N ASP A 72 5.00 9.52 -2.46
CA ASP A 72 5.53 9.69 -3.81
C ASP A 72 6.96 9.16 -3.93
N ALA A 73 7.80 9.41 -2.94
CA ALA A 73 9.16 8.86 -2.89
C ALA A 73 9.13 7.32 -2.86
N ASN A 74 8.28 6.72 -2.04
CA ASN A 74 8.12 5.26 -1.95
C ASN A 74 7.61 4.67 -3.28
N ILE A 75 6.66 5.32 -3.95
CA ILE A 75 6.16 4.89 -5.27
C ILE A 75 7.30 4.93 -6.28
N ASN A 76 8.04 6.03 -6.35
CA ASN A 76 9.16 6.19 -7.27
C ASN A 76 10.27 5.16 -7.02
N GLU A 77 10.59 4.88 -5.76
CA GLU A 77 11.57 3.85 -5.40
C GLU A 77 11.11 2.45 -5.83
N ARG A 78 9.83 2.12 -5.60
CA ARG A 78 9.24 0.85 -6.05
C ARG A 78 9.29 0.71 -7.57
N GLU A 79 8.88 1.74 -8.31
CA GLU A 79 8.95 1.73 -9.77
C GLU A 79 10.40 1.60 -10.28
N ALA A 80 11.35 2.28 -9.64
CA ALA A 80 12.76 2.18 -9.99
C ALA A 80 13.31 0.77 -9.75
N ALA A 81 12.98 0.15 -8.60
CA ALA A 81 13.36 -1.21 -8.27
C ALA A 81 12.75 -2.24 -9.24
N GLU A 82 11.48 -2.06 -9.64
CA GLU A 82 10.83 -2.90 -10.64
C GLU A 82 11.53 -2.78 -12.01
N ARG A 83 11.85 -1.55 -12.46
CA ARG A 83 12.58 -1.31 -13.71
C ARG A 83 13.98 -1.95 -13.69
N ASP A 84 14.73 -1.77 -12.60
CA ASP A 84 16.06 -2.37 -12.42
C ASP A 84 15.98 -3.90 -12.41
N SER A 85 14.97 -4.47 -11.76
CA SER A 85 14.73 -5.93 -11.74
C SER A 85 14.43 -6.46 -13.14
N VAL A 86 13.63 -5.74 -13.94
CA VAL A 86 13.39 -6.09 -15.36
C VAL A 86 14.70 -6.06 -16.15
N VAL A 87 15.52 -5.01 -16.01
CA VAL A 87 16.81 -4.92 -16.72
C VAL A 87 17.74 -6.07 -16.35
N LYS A 88 17.89 -6.35 -15.05
CA LYS A 88 18.71 -7.47 -14.55
C LYS A 88 18.19 -8.82 -15.05
N PHE A 89 16.88 -9.00 -15.06
CA PHE A 89 16.25 -10.22 -15.56
C PHE A 89 16.51 -10.42 -17.05
N GLU A 90 16.29 -9.40 -17.88
CA GLU A 90 16.53 -9.48 -19.33
C GLU A 90 18.01 -9.68 -19.67
N ALA A 91 18.91 -9.07 -18.89
CA ALA A 91 20.35 -9.32 -19.00
C ALA A 91 20.70 -10.79 -18.69
N ARG A 92 20.11 -11.36 -17.63
CA ARG A 92 20.28 -12.79 -17.27
C ARG A 92 19.77 -13.71 -18.38
N VAL A 93 18.61 -13.41 -18.96
CA VAL A 93 18.07 -14.18 -20.10
C VAL A 93 19.03 -14.14 -21.29
N THR A 94 19.55 -12.96 -21.62
CA THR A 94 20.50 -12.77 -22.73
C THR A 94 21.80 -13.52 -22.49
N GLU A 95 22.33 -13.49 -21.26
CA GLU A 95 23.55 -14.20 -20.91
C GLU A 95 23.36 -15.72 -21.01
N LEU A 96 22.21 -16.26 -20.55
CA LEU A 96 21.92 -17.69 -20.70
C LEU A 96 21.88 -18.13 -22.17
N VAL A 97 21.31 -17.32 -23.06
CA VAL A 97 21.33 -17.57 -24.50
C VAL A 97 22.76 -17.55 -25.02
N ARG A 98 23.58 -16.59 -24.57
CA ARG A 98 24.98 -16.49 -24.97
C ARG A 98 25.82 -17.71 -24.56
N ILE A 99 25.59 -18.26 -23.36
CA ILE A 99 26.40 -19.36 -22.83
C ILE A 99 25.91 -20.76 -23.20
N GLY A 100 24.74 -20.90 -23.84
CA GLY A 100 24.32 -22.19 -24.40
C GLY A 100 22.82 -22.46 -24.49
N ALA A 101 21.95 -21.57 -24.02
CA ALA A 101 20.52 -21.73 -24.27
C ALA A 101 20.22 -21.46 -25.77
N LYS A 102 19.45 -22.35 -26.39
CA LYS A 102 19.11 -22.27 -27.82
C LYS A 102 18.37 -20.97 -28.18
N ASP A 103 17.45 -20.57 -27.31
CA ASP A 103 16.52 -19.47 -27.51
C ASP A 103 16.05 -18.92 -26.15
N ARG A 104 15.30 -17.82 -26.20
CA ARG A 104 14.71 -17.18 -25.02
C ARG A 104 13.83 -18.15 -24.23
N GLU A 105 13.05 -19.00 -24.90
CA GLU A 105 12.16 -19.95 -24.25
C GLU A 105 12.95 -20.97 -23.41
N THR A 106 14.04 -21.50 -23.97
CA THR A 106 14.95 -22.39 -23.25
C THR A 106 15.60 -21.71 -22.06
N ALA A 107 16.04 -20.46 -22.21
CA ALA A 107 16.60 -19.67 -21.11
C ALA A 107 15.55 -19.44 -20.01
N LEU A 108 14.32 -19.05 -20.37
CA LEU A 108 13.22 -18.84 -19.41
C LEU A 108 12.90 -20.13 -18.65
N ARG A 109 12.85 -21.28 -19.33
CA ARG A 109 12.66 -22.59 -18.68
C ARG A 109 13.76 -22.88 -17.66
N TRP A 110 15.03 -22.60 -17.98
CA TRP A 110 16.12 -22.80 -17.02
C TRP A 110 16.01 -21.88 -15.81
N ILE A 111 15.62 -20.63 -16.00
CA ILE A 111 15.42 -19.70 -14.88
C ILE A 111 14.22 -20.16 -14.04
N MET A 112 13.13 -20.58 -14.68
CA MET A 112 11.93 -21.13 -14.05
C MET A 112 12.28 -22.33 -13.17
N ASP A 113 13.01 -23.31 -13.71
CA ASP A 113 13.46 -24.49 -12.97
C ASP A 113 14.36 -24.09 -11.79
N SER A 114 15.28 -23.14 -11.99
CA SER A 114 16.17 -22.65 -10.93
C SER A 114 15.45 -21.87 -9.83
N SER A 115 14.34 -21.21 -10.16
CA SER A 115 13.56 -20.40 -9.22
C SER A 115 12.71 -21.26 -8.28
N GLY A 116 12.44 -22.51 -8.65
CA GLY A 116 11.54 -23.38 -7.89
C GLY A 116 10.06 -23.00 -7.99
N ALA A 117 9.67 -22.07 -8.87
CA ALA A 117 8.28 -21.68 -9.03
C ALA A 117 7.42 -22.70 -9.82
N GLY A 118 8.00 -23.80 -10.29
CA GLY A 118 7.24 -24.99 -10.70
C GLY A 118 6.25 -24.78 -11.86
N GLY A 119 6.50 -23.82 -12.75
CA GLY A 119 5.61 -23.46 -13.85
C GLY A 119 4.57 -22.38 -13.53
N ASP A 120 4.52 -21.89 -12.28
CA ASP A 120 3.70 -20.74 -11.90
C ASP A 120 4.41 -19.45 -12.33
N TRP A 121 3.92 -18.84 -13.41
CA TRP A 121 4.47 -17.61 -13.98
C TRP A 121 4.27 -16.38 -13.11
N GLU A 122 3.25 -16.35 -12.26
CA GLU A 122 3.01 -15.20 -11.37
C GLU A 122 3.92 -15.28 -10.15
N TYR A 123 4.07 -16.47 -9.58
CA TYR A 123 5.05 -16.70 -8.53
C TYR A 123 6.48 -16.52 -9.06
N PHE A 124 6.74 -16.89 -10.31
CA PHE A 124 8.00 -16.60 -10.98
C PHE A 124 8.29 -15.11 -11.09
N CYS A 125 7.28 -14.29 -11.42
CA CYS A 125 7.44 -12.83 -11.45
C CYS A 125 7.82 -12.30 -10.07
N PHE A 126 7.12 -12.74 -9.02
CA PHE A 126 7.41 -12.39 -7.64
C PHE A 126 8.87 -12.73 -7.24
N LEU A 127 9.33 -13.95 -7.54
CA LEU A 127 10.68 -14.40 -7.20
C LEU A 127 11.80 -13.63 -7.93
N ASN A 128 11.50 -13.05 -9.08
CA ASN A 128 12.46 -12.30 -9.89
C ASN A 128 12.28 -10.77 -9.77
N GLY A 129 11.40 -10.29 -8.88
CA GLY A 129 11.12 -8.86 -8.72
C GLY A 129 10.48 -8.22 -9.96
N LEU A 130 9.85 -9.04 -10.82
CA LEU A 130 9.18 -8.57 -12.02
C LEU A 130 7.78 -8.06 -11.68
N PRO A 131 7.26 -7.06 -12.44
CA PRO A 131 5.88 -6.64 -12.33
C PRO A 131 4.90 -7.82 -12.48
N TYR A 132 3.80 -7.78 -11.75
CA TYR A 132 2.76 -8.78 -11.87
C TYR A 132 2.24 -8.85 -13.32
N ARG A 133 1.95 -10.06 -13.83
CA ARG A 133 1.56 -10.27 -15.24
C ARG A 133 2.59 -9.84 -16.28
N TYR A 134 3.88 -9.71 -15.94
CA TYR A 134 4.95 -9.32 -16.87
C TYR A 134 4.94 -10.12 -18.19
N PHE A 135 4.61 -11.41 -18.12
CA PHE A 135 4.57 -12.31 -19.29
C PHE A 135 3.20 -12.37 -19.98
N ALA A 136 2.13 -11.82 -19.40
CA ALA A 136 0.79 -11.87 -20.01
C ALA A 136 0.60 -10.86 -21.15
N ALA A 137 1.49 -9.87 -21.26
CA ALA A 137 1.40 -8.77 -22.22
C ALA A 137 2.38 -8.90 -23.40
N LYS A 138 3.13 -10.01 -23.51
CA LYS A 138 4.19 -10.21 -24.52
C LYS A 138 3.93 -11.41 -25.42
#